data_AF-A0A7X8V9C7-F1
#
_entry.id   AF-A0A7X8V9C7-F1
#
_cell.length_a   1.000
_cell.length_b   1.000
_cell.length_c   1.000
_cell.angle_alpha   90.00
_cell.angle_beta   90.00
_cell.angle_gamma   90.00
#
_symmetry.space_group_name_H-M   'P 1'
#
loop_
_entity.id
_entity.type
_entity.pdbx_description
1 polymer ?
#
loop_
_entity_poly.entity_id
_entity_poly.type
_entity_poly.pdbx_seq_one_letter_code
_entity_poly.pdbx_strand_id
1 'polypeptide(L)'
;VSSNYFRELGANEEVIQYIDQIFARGTDPRRYFAKYAAEGNEFPDDLQKLIKNKYDLEYAIFSTGYEMSDYHILDEYMPYIKHIHGKVYEMTEEGVEYSISYDEIINYLKEAGYEGYISTEYEGNRFTLPDHPIKDKENVYAHQMMMKKYLGE
;
A
#
# COMPACT_ATOMS: atom_id res chain seq x y z
N VAL A 1 0.74 5.00 -2.25
CA VAL A 1 1.05 5.85 -1.07
C VAL A 1 -0.07 6.85 -0.90
N SER A 2 -0.39 7.32 0.31
CA SER A 2 -1.44 8.32 0.57
C SER A 2 -1.08 9.71 0.02
N SER A 3 -0.96 9.83 -1.31
CA SER A 3 -0.43 11.00 -2.02
C SER A 3 -1.25 12.26 -1.78
N ASN A 4 -2.57 12.14 -1.65
CA ASN A 4 -3.43 13.28 -1.34
C ASN A 4 -3.10 13.90 0.03
N TYR A 5 -2.87 13.07 1.05
CA TYR A 5 -2.48 13.55 2.37
C TYR A 5 -1.16 14.34 2.32
N PHE A 6 -0.12 13.79 1.69
CA PHE A 6 1.18 14.46 1.60
C PHE A 6 1.16 15.70 0.71
N ARG A 7 0.33 15.70 -0.35
CA ARG A 7 0.14 16.87 -1.21
C ARG A 7 -0.41 18.07 -0.43
N GLU A 8 -1.42 17.85 0.42
CA GLU A 8 -1.99 18.89 1.28
C GLU A 8 -1.00 19.40 2.33
N LEU A 9 -0.05 18.57 2.77
CA LEU A 9 1.03 18.99 3.65
C LEU A 9 2.13 19.79 2.93
N GLY A 10 2.18 19.73 1.59
CA GLY A 10 3.15 20.46 0.77
C GLY A 10 4.26 19.61 0.17
N ALA A 11 4.05 18.30 0.03
CA ALA A 11 4.94 17.46 -0.78
C ALA A 11 4.90 17.91 -2.26
N ASN A 12 6.08 17.97 -2.88
CA ASN A 12 6.29 18.35 -4.26
C ASN A 12 5.71 17.26 -5.19
N GLU A 13 4.92 17.69 -6.17
CA GLU A 13 4.33 16.79 -7.17
C GLU A 13 5.40 16.01 -7.95
N GLU A 14 6.59 16.59 -8.15
CA GLU A 14 7.72 15.88 -8.79
C GLU A 14 8.18 14.66 -7.99
N VAL A 15 8.13 14.74 -6.65
CA VAL A 15 8.49 13.61 -5.76
C VAL A 15 7.40 12.55 -5.80
N ILE A 16 6.12 12.95 -5.78
CA ILE A 16 4.98 12.03 -5.93
C ILE A 16 5.07 11.27 -7.25
N GLN A 17 5.26 11.97 -8.37
CA GLN A 17 5.41 11.37 -9.69
C GLN A 17 6.63 10.46 -9.79
N TYR A 18 7.75 10.81 -9.14
CA TYR A 18 8.93 9.95 -9.11
C TYR A 18 8.60 8.59 -8.48
N ILE A 19 7.91 8.59 -7.33
CA ILE A 19 7.49 7.36 -6.65
C ILE A 19 6.47 6.56 -7.48
N ASP A 20 5.48 7.23 -8.08
CA ASP A 20 4.49 6.56 -8.94
C ASP A 20 5.16 5.87 -10.14
N GLN A 21 6.21 6.48 -10.71
CA GLN A 21 6.99 5.85 -11.78
C GLN A 21 7.77 4.61 -11.34
N ILE A 22 8.13 4.48 -10.06
CA ILE A 22 8.72 3.25 -9.53
C ILE A 22 7.69 2.12 -9.60
N PHE A 23 6.47 2.36 -9.09
CA PHE A 23 5.36 1.40 -9.16
C PHE A 23 4.99 1.04 -10.59
N ALA A 24 4.90 2.03 -11.48
CA ALA A 24 4.56 1.81 -12.89
C ALA A 24 5.57 0.94 -13.65
N ARG A 25 6.80 0.79 -13.14
CA ARG A 25 7.83 -0.12 -13.70
C ARG A 25 7.70 -1.56 -13.20
N GLY A 26 6.69 -1.87 -12.40
CA GLY A 26 6.48 -3.21 -11.81
C GLY A 26 7.43 -3.51 -10.66
N THR A 27 7.86 -2.50 -9.90
CA THR A 27 8.64 -2.66 -8.68
C THR A 27 8.14 -1.71 -7.61
N ASP A 28 8.75 -1.72 -6.43
CA ASP A 28 8.36 -0.84 -5.32
C ASP A 28 9.55 -0.03 -4.79
N PRO A 29 9.30 1.07 -4.06
CA PRO A 29 10.34 1.91 -3.49
C PRO A 29 11.29 1.16 -2.57
N ARG A 30 10.82 0.16 -1.81
CA ARG A 30 11.68 -0.63 -0.91
C ARG A 30 12.76 -1.38 -1.69
N ARG A 31 12.38 -2.10 -2.76
CA ARG A 31 13.31 -2.83 -3.64
C ARG A 31 14.14 -1.90 -4.50
N TYR A 32 13.56 -0.80 -4.97
CA TYR A 32 14.25 0.16 -5.82
C TYR A 32 15.36 0.89 -5.05
N PHE A 33 15.06 1.41 -3.84
CA PHE A 33 16.01 2.14 -3.01
C PHE A 33 17.09 1.24 -2.39
N ALA A 34 16.79 -0.03 -2.10
CA ALA A 34 17.77 -0.99 -1.57
C ALA A 34 19.06 -1.10 -2.41
N LYS A 35 18.98 -0.86 -3.72
CA LYS A 35 20.13 -0.89 -4.63
C LYS A 35 21.11 0.26 -4.38
N TYR A 36 20.58 1.43 -4.01
CA TYR A 36 21.37 2.62 -3.70
C TYR A 36 21.90 2.59 -2.27
N ALA A 37 21.13 2.00 -1.34
CA ALA A 37 21.56 1.83 0.04
C ALA A 37 22.84 0.97 0.13
N ALA A 38 22.98 -0.02 -0.76
CA ALA A 38 24.19 -0.82 -0.90
C ALA A 38 25.43 -0.01 -1.32
N GLU A 39 25.22 1.15 -1.95
CA GLU A 39 26.26 2.09 -2.39
C GLU A 39 26.46 3.26 -1.40
N GLY A 40 25.77 3.22 -0.25
CA GLY A 40 25.85 4.23 0.80
C GLY A 40 24.86 5.39 0.67
N ASN A 41 23.94 5.34 -0.29
CA ASN A 41 22.94 6.37 -0.53
C ASN A 41 21.54 5.89 -0.12
N GLU A 42 20.84 6.63 0.74
CA GLU A 42 19.46 6.26 1.14
C GLU A 42 18.48 6.32 -0.04
N PHE A 43 18.67 7.29 -0.94
CA PHE A 43 17.84 7.51 -2.13
C PHE A 43 18.70 7.72 -3.39
N PRO A 44 18.16 7.49 -4.59
CA PRO A 44 18.76 7.90 -5.85
C PRO A 44 19.13 9.40 -5.88
N ASP A 45 20.25 9.75 -6.53
CA ASP A 45 20.73 11.15 -6.63
C ASP A 45 19.71 12.11 -7.27
N ASP A 46 18.91 11.62 -8.22
CA ASP A 46 17.87 12.42 -8.87
C ASP A 46 16.68 12.66 -7.94
N LEU A 47 16.26 11.67 -7.15
CA LEU A 47 15.26 11.84 -6.10
C LEU A 47 15.74 12.79 -4.99
N GLN A 48 16.99 12.67 -4.55
CA GLN A 48 17.57 13.56 -3.54
C GLN A 48 17.50 15.04 -3.94
N LYS A 49 17.66 15.36 -5.23
CA LYS A 49 17.55 16.73 -5.76
C LYS A 49 16.11 17.27 -5.77
N LEU A 50 15.11 16.38 -5.80
CA LEU A 50 13.70 16.76 -5.78
C LEU A 50 13.18 17.01 -4.36
N ILE A 51 13.81 16.40 -3.35
CA ILE A 51 13.49 16.59 -1.92
C ILE A 51 13.91 17.99 -1.49
N LYS A 52 12.94 18.87 -1.25
CA LYS A 52 13.13 20.28 -0.87
C LYS A 52 12.63 20.57 0.55
N ASN A 53 11.74 19.74 1.08
CA ASN A 53 11.17 19.91 2.41
C ASN A 53 10.97 18.56 3.14
N LYS A 54 10.56 18.63 4.41
CA LYS A 54 10.35 17.43 5.24
C LYS A 54 9.25 16.51 4.73
N TYR A 55 8.22 17.03 4.08
CA TYR A 55 7.10 16.22 3.57
C TYR A 55 7.49 15.46 2.31
N ASP A 56 8.38 16.02 1.49
CA ASP A 56 9.02 15.28 0.38
C ASP A 56 9.79 14.06 0.91
N LEU A 57 10.60 14.28 1.94
CA LEU A 57 11.40 13.23 2.59
C LEU A 57 10.50 12.18 3.24
N GLU A 58 9.52 12.60 4.04
CA GLU A 58 8.56 11.69 4.67
C GLU A 58 7.79 10.88 3.63
N TYR A 59 7.31 11.50 2.55
CA TYR A 59 6.62 10.78 1.47
C TYR A 59 7.51 9.71 0.84
N ALA A 60 8.78 10.03 0.53
CA ALA A 60 9.74 9.08 0.00
C ALA A 60 9.98 7.90 0.97
N ILE A 61 10.12 8.17 2.27
CA ILE A 61 10.28 7.14 3.30
C ILE A 61 9.02 6.28 3.41
N PHE A 62 7.84 6.88 3.59
CA PHE A 62 6.59 6.12 3.75
C PHE A 62 6.23 5.30 2.51
N SER A 63 6.73 5.69 1.34
CA SER A 63 6.55 4.91 0.11
C SER A 63 7.16 3.50 0.19
N THR A 64 8.18 3.28 1.03
CA THR A 64 8.81 1.95 1.20
C THR A 64 7.95 0.97 1.99
N GLY A 65 6.85 1.42 2.60
CA GLY A 65 5.88 0.55 3.28
C GLY A 65 4.86 -0.10 2.34
N TYR A 66 4.88 0.26 1.05
CA TYR A 66 4.02 -0.29 0.02
C TYR A 66 4.84 -1.25 -0.83
N GLU A 67 4.49 -2.54 -0.80
CA GLU A 67 5.25 -3.59 -1.47
C GLU A 67 4.47 -4.16 -2.65
N MET A 68 5.17 -4.39 -3.76
CA MET A 68 4.62 -5.03 -4.96
C MET A 68 5.23 -6.43 -5.12
N SER A 69 5.12 -7.22 -4.04
CA SER A 69 5.62 -8.59 -4.02
C SER A 69 4.69 -9.53 -4.77
N ASP A 70 5.25 -10.46 -5.53
CA ASP A 70 4.50 -11.57 -6.11
C ASP A 70 3.87 -12.43 -5.00
N TYR A 71 2.60 -12.82 -5.13
CA TYR A 71 1.88 -13.56 -4.10
C TYR A 71 2.42 -14.98 -3.88
N HIS A 72 3.10 -15.57 -4.88
CA HIS A 72 3.70 -16.90 -4.79
C HIS A 72 4.87 -16.99 -3.81
N ILE A 73 5.35 -15.86 -3.26
CA ILE A 73 6.24 -15.91 -2.09
C ILE A 73 5.58 -16.62 -0.90
N LEU A 74 4.24 -16.71 -0.88
CA LEU A 74 3.48 -17.39 0.17
C LEU A 74 3.38 -18.90 -0.05
N ASP A 75 3.68 -19.44 -1.24
CA ASP A 75 3.46 -20.84 -1.61
C ASP A 75 4.06 -21.82 -0.58
N GLU A 76 5.32 -21.61 -0.19
CA GLU A 76 6.02 -22.46 0.78
C GLU A 76 5.47 -22.32 2.21
N TYR A 77 4.76 -21.22 2.50
CA TYR A 77 4.23 -20.89 3.82
C TYR A 77 2.76 -21.24 4.00
N MET A 78 2.00 -21.46 2.92
CA MET A 78 0.55 -21.73 2.96
C MET A 78 0.12 -22.76 4.03
N PRO A 79 0.82 -23.89 4.24
CA PRO A 79 0.44 -24.85 5.29
C PRO A 79 0.48 -24.30 6.72
N TYR A 80 1.27 -23.25 6.94
CA TYR A 80 1.53 -22.64 8.24
C TYR A 80 0.69 -21.39 8.49
N ILE A 81 0.14 -20.76 7.45
CA ILE A 81 -0.68 -19.54 7.59
C ILE A 81 -2.00 -19.91 8.26
N LYS A 82 -2.25 -19.36 9.46
CA LYS A 82 -3.49 -19.58 10.23
C LYS A 82 -4.47 -18.42 10.13
N HIS A 83 -3.97 -17.24 9.78
CA HIS A 83 -4.73 -15.99 9.80
C HIS A 83 -4.03 -14.97 8.91
N ILE A 84 -4.81 -14.10 8.27
CA ILE A 84 -4.32 -13.03 7.40
C ILE A 84 -4.93 -11.70 7.86
N HIS A 85 -4.09 -10.66 7.91
CA HIS A 85 -4.54 -9.29 8.06
C HIS A 85 -4.72 -8.68 6.66
N GLY A 86 -5.97 -8.41 6.27
CA GLY A 86 -6.31 -7.65 5.07
C GLY A 86 -6.19 -6.17 5.36
N LYS A 87 -4.99 -5.63 5.16
CA LYS A 87 -4.66 -4.22 5.36
C LYS A 87 -5.40 -3.32 4.38
N VAL A 88 -6.00 -2.24 4.86
CA VAL A 88 -6.72 -1.26 4.05
C VAL A 88 -6.33 0.16 4.47
N TYR A 89 -5.96 0.99 3.48
CA TYR A 89 -5.70 2.42 3.71
C TYR A 89 -6.93 3.26 3.37
N GLU A 90 -7.58 3.01 2.24
CA GLU A 90 -8.75 3.77 1.84
C GLU A 90 -9.56 3.01 0.79
N MET A 91 -10.87 2.93 1.02
CA MET A 91 -11.83 2.40 0.07
C MET A 91 -12.27 3.50 -0.88
N THR A 92 -12.19 3.25 -2.19
CA THR A 92 -12.63 4.18 -3.22
C THR A 92 -14.16 4.16 -3.38
N GLU A 93 -14.70 5.14 -4.09
CA GLU A 93 -16.14 5.22 -4.38
C GLU A 93 -16.65 4.03 -5.22
N GLU A 94 -15.76 3.41 -6.01
CA GLU A 94 -16.02 2.20 -6.79
C GLU A 94 -16.04 0.92 -5.93
N GLY A 95 -15.76 1.01 -4.63
CA GLY A 95 -15.76 -0.10 -3.69
C GLY A 95 -14.54 -1.00 -3.81
N VAL A 96 -13.39 -0.44 -4.21
CA VAL A 96 -12.09 -1.14 -4.26
C VAL A 96 -11.07 -0.46 -3.34
N GLU A 97 -9.98 -1.14 -3.04
CA GLU A 97 -8.81 -0.59 -2.35
C GLU A 97 -7.68 -0.44 -3.38
N TYR A 98 -7.04 0.72 -3.46
CA TYR A 98 -6.14 1.04 -4.58
C TYR A 98 -4.71 0.48 -4.44
N SER A 99 -4.30 0.06 -3.24
CA SER A 99 -2.91 -0.27 -2.92
C SER A 99 -2.62 -1.77 -2.96
N ILE A 100 -3.67 -2.59 -2.86
CA ILE A 100 -3.59 -4.06 -2.89
C ILE A 100 -4.63 -4.57 -3.89
N SER A 101 -4.21 -5.37 -4.87
CA SER A 101 -5.10 -6.09 -5.80
C SER A 101 -5.88 -7.19 -5.06
N TYR A 102 -6.93 -6.80 -4.35
CA TYR A 102 -7.71 -7.71 -3.50
C TYR A 102 -8.41 -8.83 -4.29
N ASP A 103 -8.82 -8.56 -5.52
CA ASP A 103 -9.36 -9.55 -6.44
C ASP A 103 -8.33 -10.66 -6.74
N GLU A 104 -7.10 -10.28 -7.05
CA GLU A 104 -6.02 -11.22 -7.38
C GLU A 104 -5.58 -12.04 -6.15
N ILE A 105 -5.31 -11.40 -5.01
CA ILE A 105 -4.87 -12.11 -3.80
C ILE A 105 -5.96 -13.03 -3.24
N ILE A 106 -7.24 -12.65 -3.28
CA ILE A 106 -8.33 -13.53 -2.83
C ILE A 106 -8.45 -14.73 -3.76
N ASN A 107 -8.31 -14.54 -5.08
CA ASN A 107 -8.31 -15.65 -6.02
C ASN A 107 -7.13 -16.60 -5.77
N TYR A 108 -5.92 -16.07 -5.59
CA TYR A 108 -4.73 -16.84 -5.21
C TYR A 108 -4.96 -17.64 -3.92
N LEU A 109 -5.48 -17.02 -2.86
CA LEU A 109 -5.73 -17.70 -1.58
C LEU A 109 -6.74 -18.84 -1.72
N LYS A 110 -7.76 -18.68 -2.58
CA LYS A 110 -8.73 -19.74 -2.90
C LYS A 110 -8.07 -20.90 -3.64
N GLU A 111 -7.26 -20.61 -4.66
CA GLU A 111 -6.53 -21.62 -5.42
C GLU A 111 -5.51 -22.38 -4.56
N ALA A 112 -4.88 -21.69 -3.62
CA ALA A 112 -3.96 -22.26 -2.64
C ALA A 112 -4.65 -23.04 -1.50
N GLY A 113 -5.99 -23.11 -1.48
CA GLY A 113 -6.76 -23.87 -0.49
C GLY A 113 -6.74 -23.27 0.92
N TYR A 114 -6.64 -21.94 1.05
CA TYR A 114 -6.70 -21.27 2.33
C TYR A 114 -8.13 -21.31 2.91
N GLU A 115 -8.29 -21.93 4.09
CA GLU A 115 -9.59 -22.06 4.78
C GLU A 115 -9.68 -21.21 6.07
N GLY A 116 -8.81 -20.21 6.24
CA GLY A 116 -8.77 -19.35 7.43
C GLY A 116 -9.56 -18.06 7.31
N TYR A 117 -9.37 -17.15 8.27
CA TYR A 117 -10.01 -15.84 8.29
C TYR A 117 -9.08 -14.73 7.80
N ILE A 118 -9.65 -13.79 7.05
CA ILE A 118 -9.01 -12.52 6.71
C ILE A 118 -9.64 -11.42 7.57
N SER A 119 -8.86 -10.85 8.50
CA SER A 119 -9.32 -9.74 9.33
C SER A 119 -9.02 -8.42 8.64
N THR A 120 -10.02 -7.56 8.51
CA THR A 120 -9.80 -6.18 8.05
C THR A 120 -8.91 -5.44 9.05
N GLU A 121 -7.80 -4.90 8.56
CA GLU A 121 -6.87 -4.08 9.32
C GLU A 121 -6.82 -2.68 8.70
N TYR A 122 -7.57 -1.75 9.28
CA TYR A 122 -7.59 -0.37 8.79
C TYR A 122 -6.41 0.43 9.34
N GLU A 123 -5.56 0.94 8.45
CA GLU A 123 -4.42 1.81 8.77
C GLU A 123 -4.54 3.23 8.18
N GLY A 124 -5.63 3.51 7.47
CA GLY A 124 -5.86 4.81 6.80
C GLY A 124 -6.02 6.00 7.73
N ASN A 125 -6.39 5.76 8.99
CA ASN A 125 -6.55 6.81 10.00
C ASN A 125 -5.26 7.61 10.23
N ARG A 126 -4.09 7.04 9.88
CA ARG A 126 -2.78 7.72 9.95
C ARG A 126 -2.67 8.90 8.97
N PHE A 127 -3.46 8.89 7.91
CA PHE A 127 -3.38 9.86 6.80
C PHE A 127 -4.66 10.72 6.68
N THR A 128 -5.34 10.95 7.81
CA THR A 128 -6.48 11.87 7.87
C THR A 128 -5.98 13.31 8.03
N LEU A 129 -6.48 14.22 7.19
CA LEU A 129 -6.14 15.65 7.27
C LEU A 129 -6.70 16.29 8.55
N PRO A 130 -6.06 17.37 9.05
CA PRO A 130 -6.66 18.20 10.09
C PRO A 130 -8.11 18.58 9.73
N ASP A 131 -8.97 18.63 10.74
CA ASP A 131 -10.39 18.99 10.62
C ASP A 131 -11.27 18.09 9.74
N HIS A 132 -10.74 16.95 9.26
CA HIS A 132 -11.51 15.93 8.55
C HIS A 132 -11.87 14.77 9.48
N PRO A 133 -13.09 14.20 9.38
CA PRO A 133 -13.46 13.04 10.18
C PRO A 133 -12.68 11.80 9.73
N ILE A 134 -12.23 11.00 10.68
CA ILE A 134 -11.72 9.66 10.41
C ILE A 134 -12.92 8.78 10.05
N LYS A 135 -12.90 8.18 8.86
CA LYS A 135 -13.96 7.29 8.34
C LYS A 135 -13.66 5.82 8.65
N ASP A 136 -13.44 5.51 9.92
CA ASP A 136 -12.98 4.20 10.38
C ASP A 136 -13.99 3.09 10.05
N LYS A 137 -15.22 3.25 10.53
CA LYS A 137 -16.30 2.28 10.37
C LYS A 137 -16.72 2.13 8.92
N GLU A 138 -16.73 3.21 8.17
CA GLU A 138 -17.08 3.22 6.75
C GLU A 138 -16.05 2.44 5.93
N ASN A 139 -14.75 2.66 6.16
CA ASN A 139 -13.70 1.91 5.47
C ASN A 139 -13.72 0.43 5.84
N VAL A 140 -13.88 0.11 7.13
CA VAL A 140 -13.98 -1.29 7.58
C VAL A 140 -15.19 -1.99 6.95
N TYR A 141 -16.35 -1.35 6.95
CA TYR A 141 -17.56 -1.90 6.35
C TYR A 141 -17.41 -2.07 4.83
N ALA A 142 -16.93 -1.05 4.11
CA ALA A 142 -16.74 -1.12 2.67
C ALA A 142 -15.71 -2.19 2.27
N HIS A 143 -14.63 -2.34 3.04
CA HIS A 143 -13.65 -3.41 2.83
C HIS A 143 -14.27 -4.80 3.01
N GLN A 144 -15.11 -4.99 4.04
CA GLN A 144 -15.85 -6.26 4.22
C GLN A 144 -16.84 -6.53 3.08
N MET A 145 -17.48 -5.50 2.53
CA MET A 145 -18.37 -5.65 1.37
C MET A 145 -17.59 -6.01 0.10
N MET A 146 -16.42 -5.42 -0.11
CA MET A 146 -15.51 -5.78 -1.19
C MET A 146 -15.04 -7.25 -1.05
N MET A 147 -14.66 -7.67 0.15
CA MET A 147 -14.29 -9.07 0.43
C MET A 147 -15.40 -10.05 0.09
N LYS A 148 -16.65 -9.79 0.52
CA LYS A 148 -17.81 -10.63 0.19
C LYS A 148 -18.02 -10.74 -1.32
N LYS A 149 -17.93 -9.63 -2.04
CA LYS A 149 -18.03 -9.60 -3.52
C LYS A 149 -17.00 -10.54 -4.16
N TYR A 150 -15.74 -10.53 -3.70
CA TYR A 150 -14.70 -11.39 -4.25
C TYR A 150 -14.77 -12.85 -3.79
N LEU A 151 -15.36 -13.10 -2.61
CA LEU A 151 -15.67 -14.46 -2.14
C LEU A 151 -16.90 -15.05 -2.86
N GLY A 152 -17.79 -14.22 -3.41
CA GLY A 152 -19.04 -14.64 -4.06
C GLY A 152 -20.22 -14.78 -3.09
N GLU A 153 -20.20 -14.03 -1.99
CA GLU A 153 -21.24 -14.00 -0.93
C GLU A 153 -22.26 -12.87 -1.10
#